data_AF-A0A2J8IBL6-F1
#
_entry.id   AF-A0A2J8IBL6-F1
#
_cell.length_a   1.000
_cell.length_b   1.000
_cell.length_c   1.000
_cell.angle_alpha   90.00
_cell.angle_beta   90.00
_cell.angle_gamma   90.00
#
_symmetry.space_group_name_H-M   'P 1'
#
loop_
_entity.id
_entity.type
_entity.pdbx_description
1 polymer ?
#
loop_
_entity_poly.entity_id
_entity_poly.type
_entity_poly.pdbx_seq_one_letter_code
_entity_poly.pdbx_strand_id
1 'polypeptide(L)'
;MEPIVVGLLGITHPHASARVRALREIEGVEVVAAADDDPRLQYFTDKYDMEPRSIDALLQDERINAIMVHSKSKDMVPHALRALAAGKSVVVEKPGGGTVEDLLQLAEAESKAAPGLVVQVGYNVRLAQSIAEAKELIDAGVIGEVVSVSARGAALVGEHLTAHLNQPADMGGALWIIGCHMLDSLVHMFGAPDTVNARVHKSGRLSDESSREDSAAVLLNYPDKSVTFSFDGHDHLEWFESSRICVYGTGGMLEIGILPQKLRVYVDQDRAGWRAGWTEWTQSYFTPPFARTELNKFSELPELGNISNFHPEMRGWVDSIRTGAPVVAPVADALSVARIVDACYRSEKEQGASMEVETA
;
A
#
# COMPACT_ATOMS: atom_id res chain seq x y z
N MET A 1 -14.22 -26.91 -2.67
CA MET A 1 -13.61 -25.73 -2.05
C MET A 1 -14.76 -24.87 -1.55
N GLU A 2 -14.72 -24.41 -0.29
CA GLU A 2 -15.77 -23.49 0.17
C GLU A 2 -15.65 -22.17 -0.60
N PRO A 3 -16.76 -21.62 -1.12
CA PRO A 3 -16.72 -20.38 -1.88
C PRO A 3 -16.36 -19.20 -0.96
N ILE A 4 -15.53 -18.30 -1.45
CA ILE A 4 -15.33 -16.99 -0.83
C ILE A 4 -16.26 -16.02 -1.54
N VAL A 5 -17.23 -15.49 -0.81
CA VAL A 5 -18.21 -14.55 -1.35
C VAL A 5 -17.94 -13.20 -0.70
N VAL A 6 -17.59 -12.24 -1.53
CA VAL A 6 -17.05 -10.95 -1.16
C VAL A 6 -18.11 -9.86 -1.34
N GLY A 7 -18.30 -9.06 -0.30
CA GLY A 7 -19.00 -7.78 -0.36
C GLY A 7 -18.02 -6.61 -0.32
N LEU A 8 -18.42 -5.46 -0.83
CA LEU A 8 -17.62 -4.24 -0.86
C LEU A 8 -18.29 -3.14 -0.02
N LEU A 9 -17.58 -2.59 0.96
CA LEU A 9 -17.98 -1.41 1.73
C LEU A 9 -17.17 -0.20 1.28
N GLY A 10 -17.85 0.70 0.59
CA GLY A 10 -17.28 1.86 -0.08
C GLY A 10 -16.68 1.52 -1.44
N ILE A 11 -16.87 2.42 -2.40
CA ILE A 11 -16.43 2.26 -3.80
C ILE A 11 -15.48 3.38 -4.25
N THR A 12 -15.25 4.37 -3.39
CA THR A 12 -14.65 5.65 -3.78
C THR A 12 -13.13 5.64 -3.86
N HIS A 13 -12.46 4.65 -3.25
CA HIS A 13 -11.01 4.55 -3.38
C HIS A 13 -10.59 4.06 -4.78
N PRO A 14 -9.58 4.67 -5.43
CA PRO A 14 -9.09 4.32 -6.78
C PRO A 14 -8.83 2.83 -7.04
N HIS A 15 -8.45 2.09 -6.01
CA HIS A 15 -8.07 0.69 -6.13
C HIS A 15 -9.25 -0.30 -6.09
N ALA A 16 -10.48 0.15 -5.81
CA ALA A 16 -11.65 -0.73 -5.67
C ALA A 16 -11.84 -1.60 -6.93
N SER A 17 -11.86 -0.96 -8.10
CA SER A 17 -12.02 -1.63 -9.39
C SER A 17 -10.93 -2.65 -9.72
N ALA A 18 -9.69 -2.38 -9.31
CA ALA A 18 -8.55 -3.27 -9.55
C ALA A 18 -8.69 -4.57 -8.75
N ARG A 19 -9.03 -4.46 -7.45
CA ARG A 19 -9.22 -5.62 -6.59
C ARG A 19 -10.46 -6.43 -6.94
N VAL A 20 -11.57 -5.78 -7.32
CA VAL A 20 -12.77 -6.49 -7.79
C VAL A 20 -12.42 -7.37 -9.01
N ARG A 21 -11.69 -6.83 -9.99
CA ARG A 21 -11.25 -7.59 -11.16
C ARG A 21 -10.29 -8.73 -10.78
N ALA A 22 -9.27 -8.45 -9.98
CA ALA A 22 -8.30 -9.45 -9.55
C ALA A 22 -8.93 -10.62 -8.76
N LEU A 23 -9.88 -10.34 -7.87
CA LEU A 23 -10.58 -11.37 -7.10
C LEU A 23 -11.42 -12.29 -7.99
N ARG A 24 -12.09 -11.74 -9.01
CA ARG A 24 -12.94 -12.51 -9.94
C ARG A 24 -12.17 -13.47 -10.85
N GLU A 25 -10.86 -13.27 -10.99
CA GLU A 25 -9.99 -14.20 -11.71
C GLU A 25 -9.59 -15.42 -10.85
N ILE A 26 -9.93 -15.43 -9.56
CA ILE A 26 -9.60 -16.52 -8.65
C ILE A 26 -10.77 -17.52 -8.60
N GLU A 27 -10.49 -18.78 -8.94
CA GLU A 27 -11.49 -19.85 -8.88
C GLU A 27 -12.11 -19.96 -7.47
N GLY A 28 -13.45 -20.04 -7.41
CA GLY A 28 -14.20 -20.14 -6.16
C GLY A 28 -14.28 -18.84 -5.35
N VAL A 29 -14.05 -17.68 -6.00
CA VAL A 29 -14.25 -16.35 -5.42
C VAL A 29 -15.31 -15.59 -6.22
N GLU A 30 -16.29 -15.02 -5.53
CA GLU A 30 -17.34 -14.19 -6.13
C GLU A 30 -17.37 -12.83 -5.44
N VAL A 31 -17.55 -11.76 -6.20
CA VAL A 31 -17.76 -10.40 -5.66
C VAL A 31 -19.16 -9.96 -6.03
N VAL A 32 -20.08 -9.94 -5.06
CA VAL A 32 -21.53 -10.03 -5.32
C VAL A 32 -22.31 -8.75 -5.03
N ALA A 33 -21.85 -7.93 -4.09
CA ALA A 33 -22.60 -6.75 -3.65
C ALA A 33 -21.67 -5.61 -3.20
N ALA A 34 -22.13 -4.37 -3.37
CA ALA A 34 -21.47 -3.19 -2.84
C ALA A 34 -22.45 -2.32 -2.06
N ALA A 35 -21.95 -1.65 -1.03
CA ALA A 35 -22.66 -0.66 -0.26
C ALA A 35 -21.82 0.61 -0.11
N ASP A 36 -22.38 1.75 -0.48
CA ASP A 36 -21.80 3.08 -0.30
C ASP A 36 -22.96 4.10 -0.30
N ASP A 37 -22.82 5.18 0.46
CA ASP A 37 -23.77 6.31 0.41
C ASP A 37 -23.50 7.23 -0.81
N ASP A 38 -22.40 6.98 -1.52
CA ASP A 38 -22.03 7.71 -2.71
C ASP A 38 -23.04 7.49 -3.86
N PRO A 39 -23.53 8.56 -4.51
CA PRO A 39 -24.52 8.46 -5.59
C PRO A 39 -24.03 7.66 -6.81
N ARG A 40 -22.72 7.41 -6.91
CA ARG A 40 -22.12 6.64 -8.00
C ARG A 40 -22.15 5.13 -7.76
N LEU A 41 -22.71 4.68 -6.63
CA LEU A 41 -22.89 3.26 -6.30
C LEU A 41 -23.54 2.50 -7.47
N GLN A 42 -24.67 3.00 -7.98
CA GLN A 42 -25.41 2.33 -9.06
C GLN A 42 -24.53 2.13 -10.31
N TYR A 43 -23.76 3.16 -10.70
CA TYR A 43 -22.87 3.06 -11.85
C TYR A 43 -21.78 2.00 -11.62
N PHE A 44 -21.18 1.97 -10.43
CA PHE A 44 -20.15 0.99 -10.10
C PHE A 44 -20.73 -0.43 -10.11
N THR A 45 -21.90 -0.64 -9.50
CA THR A 45 -22.54 -1.95 -9.42
C THR A 45 -23.03 -2.44 -10.79
N ASP A 46 -23.56 -1.56 -11.64
CA ASP A 46 -23.94 -1.92 -13.01
C ASP A 46 -22.72 -2.33 -13.84
N LYS A 47 -21.63 -1.56 -13.74
CA LYS A 47 -20.38 -1.82 -14.49
C LYS A 47 -19.77 -3.17 -14.12
N TYR A 48 -19.82 -3.52 -12.85
CA TYR A 48 -19.23 -4.76 -12.36
C TYR A 48 -20.27 -5.85 -12.09
N ASP A 49 -21.52 -5.75 -12.52
CA ASP A 49 -22.53 -6.81 -12.28
C ASP A 49 -22.58 -7.23 -10.79
N MET A 50 -22.86 -6.25 -9.92
CA MET A 50 -23.00 -6.40 -8.48
C MET A 50 -24.36 -5.88 -8.03
N GLU A 51 -24.83 -6.33 -6.87
CA GLU A 51 -26.06 -5.79 -6.27
C GLU A 51 -25.75 -4.58 -5.36
N PRO A 52 -26.37 -3.41 -5.58
CA PRO A 52 -26.30 -2.30 -4.62
C PRO A 52 -27.11 -2.65 -3.36
N ARG A 53 -26.50 -2.53 -2.19
CA ARG A 53 -27.14 -2.84 -0.89
C ARG A 53 -26.88 -1.76 0.14
N SER A 54 -27.66 -1.77 1.22
CA SER A 54 -27.27 -1.06 2.44
C SER A 54 -26.13 -1.80 3.13
N ILE A 55 -25.32 -1.08 3.91
CA ILE A 55 -24.22 -1.67 4.68
C ILE A 55 -24.73 -2.78 5.59
N ASP A 56 -25.83 -2.57 6.30
CA ASP A 56 -26.39 -3.57 7.22
C ASP A 56 -26.89 -4.82 6.48
N ALA A 57 -27.57 -4.66 5.35
CA ALA A 57 -28.06 -5.81 4.57
C ALA A 57 -26.89 -6.64 3.99
N LEU A 58 -25.80 -5.98 3.61
CA LEU A 58 -24.59 -6.65 3.14
C LEU A 58 -23.88 -7.40 4.30
N LEU A 59 -23.76 -6.77 5.47
CA LEU A 59 -23.14 -7.39 6.64
C LEU A 59 -23.96 -8.54 7.24
N GLN A 60 -25.28 -8.51 7.11
CA GLN A 60 -26.19 -9.57 7.58
C GLN A 60 -26.33 -10.75 6.61
N ASP A 61 -25.85 -10.65 5.37
CA ASP A 61 -25.89 -11.78 4.42
C ASP A 61 -24.89 -12.86 4.87
N GLU A 62 -25.42 -14.00 5.33
CA GLU A 62 -24.63 -15.16 5.78
C GLU A 62 -23.81 -15.80 4.66
N ARG A 63 -24.16 -15.55 3.38
CA ARG A 63 -23.37 -16.05 2.26
C ARG A 63 -22.07 -15.27 2.11
N ILE A 64 -22.06 -13.98 2.45
CA ILE A 64 -20.88 -13.11 2.35
C ILE A 64 -19.96 -13.39 3.54
N ASN A 65 -18.77 -13.93 3.29
CA ASN A 65 -17.80 -14.29 4.32
C ASN A 65 -16.54 -13.41 4.31
N ALA A 66 -16.42 -12.51 3.33
CA ALA A 66 -15.31 -11.58 3.24
C ALA A 66 -15.76 -10.18 2.77
N ILE A 67 -15.06 -9.15 3.22
CA ILE A 67 -15.38 -7.74 2.96
C ILE A 67 -14.14 -7.01 2.45
N MET A 68 -14.30 -6.32 1.32
CA MET A 68 -13.38 -5.29 0.88
C MET A 68 -13.83 -3.94 1.45
N VAL A 69 -12.90 -3.14 1.96
CA VAL A 69 -13.20 -1.78 2.45
C VAL A 69 -12.43 -0.76 1.63
N HIS A 70 -13.14 -0.02 0.77
CA HIS A 70 -12.61 1.00 -0.13
C HIS A 70 -13.35 2.33 0.03
N SER A 71 -13.75 2.62 1.26
CA SER A 71 -14.42 3.85 1.65
C SER A 71 -13.42 5.01 1.77
N LYS A 72 -13.92 6.24 1.97
CA LYS A 72 -13.08 7.38 2.36
C LYS A 72 -12.40 7.10 3.71
N SER A 73 -11.27 7.76 3.99
CA SER A 73 -10.42 7.43 5.14
C SER A 73 -11.18 7.42 6.47
N LYS A 74 -12.09 8.39 6.66
CA LYS A 74 -12.94 8.50 7.87
C LYS A 74 -13.82 7.28 8.15
N ASP A 75 -14.15 6.49 7.12
CA ASP A 75 -15.10 5.38 7.21
C ASP A 75 -14.40 4.01 7.08
N MET A 76 -13.12 3.96 6.69
CA MET A 76 -12.38 2.71 6.48
C MET A 76 -12.37 1.82 7.73
N VAL A 77 -11.85 2.33 8.85
CA VAL A 77 -11.80 1.55 10.09
C VAL A 77 -13.20 1.27 10.65
N PRO A 78 -14.14 2.24 10.74
CA PRO A 78 -15.51 1.94 11.12
C PRO A 78 -16.17 0.80 10.32
N HIS A 79 -15.95 0.73 9.00
CA HIS A 79 -16.45 -0.36 8.18
C HIS A 79 -15.74 -1.69 8.45
N ALA A 80 -14.42 -1.68 8.59
CA ALA A 80 -13.64 -2.87 8.92
C ALA A 80 -14.06 -3.47 10.26
N LEU A 81 -14.24 -2.64 11.30
CA LEU A 81 -14.71 -3.06 12.62
C LEU A 81 -16.08 -3.72 12.56
N ARG A 82 -17.03 -3.13 11.82
CA ARG A 82 -18.38 -3.70 11.63
C ARG A 82 -18.34 -5.03 10.87
N ALA A 83 -17.46 -5.15 9.87
CA ALA A 83 -17.27 -6.40 9.12
C ALA A 83 -16.70 -7.53 10.00
N LEU A 84 -15.68 -7.22 10.80
CA LEU A 84 -15.10 -8.18 11.74
C LEU A 84 -16.10 -8.61 12.82
N ALA A 85 -16.87 -7.66 13.36
CA ALA A 85 -17.94 -7.96 14.31
C ALA A 85 -19.05 -8.83 13.71
N ALA A 86 -19.27 -8.75 12.39
CA ALA A 86 -20.19 -9.61 11.64
C ALA A 86 -19.59 -10.97 11.23
N GLY A 87 -18.39 -11.30 11.72
CA GLY A 87 -17.74 -12.59 11.46
C GLY A 87 -17.15 -12.73 10.06
N LYS A 88 -16.72 -11.62 9.43
CA LYS A 88 -16.23 -11.61 8.04
C LYS A 88 -14.75 -11.25 7.98
N SER A 89 -13.99 -11.92 7.12
CA SER A 89 -12.60 -11.54 6.82
C SER A 89 -12.57 -10.19 6.09
N VAL A 90 -11.53 -9.39 6.28
CA VAL A 90 -11.45 -8.02 5.78
C VAL A 90 -10.16 -7.78 5.01
N VAL A 91 -10.28 -7.11 3.86
CA VAL A 91 -9.17 -6.37 3.25
C VAL A 91 -9.50 -4.89 3.28
N VAL A 92 -8.73 -4.11 4.04
CA VAL A 92 -8.90 -2.66 4.18
C VAL A 92 -7.94 -1.94 3.27
N GLU A 93 -8.42 -0.95 2.55
CA GLU A 93 -7.56 -0.23 1.65
C GLU A 93 -6.48 0.60 2.34
N LYS A 94 -5.28 0.69 1.74
CA LYS A 94 -4.18 1.53 2.24
C LYS A 94 -4.59 3.00 2.35
N PRO A 95 -4.06 3.76 3.33
CA PRO A 95 -3.10 3.34 4.37
C PRO A 95 -3.68 2.48 5.52
N GLY A 96 -4.97 2.13 5.46
CA GLY A 96 -5.68 1.36 6.50
C GLY A 96 -6.52 2.22 7.45
N GLY A 97 -6.61 3.53 7.19
CA GLY A 97 -7.27 4.53 8.03
C GLY A 97 -6.78 5.94 7.70
N GLY A 98 -7.25 6.95 8.44
CA GLY A 98 -6.79 8.34 8.34
C GLY A 98 -5.70 8.72 9.34
N THR A 99 -5.56 7.98 10.46
CA THR A 99 -4.61 8.29 11.54
C THR A 99 -3.92 7.05 12.11
N VAL A 100 -2.96 7.24 13.03
CA VAL A 100 -2.36 6.14 13.80
C VAL A 100 -3.41 5.45 14.68
N GLU A 101 -4.31 6.22 15.30
CA GLU A 101 -5.38 5.69 16.16
C GLU A 101 -6.33 4.75 15.41
N ASP A 102 -6.63 5.05 14.16
CA ASP A 102 -7.42 4.18 13.29
C ASP A 102 -6.77 2.80 13.16
N LEU A 103 -5.46 2.76 12.86
CA LEU A 103 -4.72 1.50 12.71
C LEU A 103 -4.57 0.75 14.05
N LEU A 104 -4.48 1.47 15.17
CA LEU A 104 -4.51 0.87 16.51
C LEU A 104 -5.86 0.19 16.79
N GLN A 105 -6.98 0.85 16.45
CA GLN A 105 -8.31 0.26 16.60
C GLN A 105 -8.49 -0.96 15.69
N LEU A 106 -7.97 -0.90 14.46
CA LEU A 106 -8.01 -2.04 13.55
C LEU A 106 -7.20 -3.23 14.08
N ALA A 107 -6.00 -3.00 14.59
CA ALA A 107 -5.16 -4.04 15.19
C ALA A 107 -5.81 -4.63 16.46
N GLU A 108 -6.42 -3.78 17.30
CA GLU A 108 -7.15 -4.25 18.47
C GLU A 108 -8.33 -5.14 18.06
N ALA A 109 -9.08 -4.76 17.03
CA ALA A 109 -10.20 -5.55 16.54
C ALA A 109 -9.78 -6.85 15.87
N GLU A 110 -8.68 -6.85 15.10
CA GLU A 110 -8.05 -8.06 14.57
C GLU A 110 -7.70 -9.03 15.71
N SER A 111 -7.08 -8.54 16.79
CA SER A 111 -6.71 -9.38 17.94
C SER A 111 -7.90 -9.99 18.68
N LYS A 112 -9.08 -9.35 18.59
CA LYS A 112 -10.33 -9.78 19.23
C LYS A 112 -11.25 -10.55 18.28
N ALA A 113 -10.89 -10.66 17.00
CA ALA A 113 -11.70 -11.29 15.97
C ALA A 113 -11.85 -12.80 16.24
N ALA A 114 -12.91 -13.40 15.69
CA ALA A 114 -13.09 -14.84 15.77
C ALA A 114 -11.91 -15.57 15.09
N PRO A 115 -11.50 -16.75 15.60
CA PRO A 115 -10.42 -17.51 14.99
C PRO A 115 -10.69 -17.80 13.51
N GLY A 116 -9.67 -17.60 12.67
CA GLY A 116 -9.75 -17.82 11.23
C GLY A 116 -10.20 -16.61 10.40
N LEU A 117 -10.61 -15.50 11.03
CA LEU A 117 -10.81 -14.25 10.30
C LEU A 117 -9.47 -13.62 9.94
N VAL A 118 -9.35 -13.20 8.69
CA VAL A 118 -8.14 -12.59 8.14
C VAL A 118 -8.35 -11.09 7.97
N VAL A 119 -7.41 -10.27 8.45
CA VAL A 119 -7.37 -8.83 8.18
C VAL A 119 -6.11 -8.52 7.39
N GLN A 120 -6.26 -7.83 6.26
CA GLN A 120 -5.15 -7.41 5.41
C GLN A 120 -5.29 -5.92 5.07
N VAL A 121 -4.16 -5.21 4.97
CA VAL A 121 -4.13 -3.84 4.44
C VAL A 121 -3.70 -3.85 2.98
N GLY A 122 -4.28 -2.96 2.18
CA GLY A 122 -4.17 -2.93 0.72
C GLY A 122 -2.82 -2.48 0.14
N TYR A 123 -1.70 -2.93 0.67
CA TYR A 123 -0.37 -2.61 0.16
C TYR A 123 0.06 -3.57 -0.95
N ASN A 124 -0.21 -3.18 -2.20
CA ASN A 124 0.11 -3.99 -3.38
C ASN A 124 1.55 -3.80 -3.89
N VAL A 125 2.19 -2.65 -3.66
CA VAL A 125 3.53 -2.34 -4.22
C VAL A 125 4.63 -3.26 -3.68
N ARG A 126 4.54 -3.71 -2.42
CA ARG A 126 5.44 -4.74 -1.85
C ARG A 126 5.41 -6.07 -2.61
N LEU A 127 4.36 -6.32 -3.39
CA LEU A 127 4.19 -7.53 -4.21
C LEU A 127 4.59 -7.33 -5.67
N ALA A 128 5.14 -6.17 -6.04
CA ALA A 128 5.86 -6.03 -7.30
C ALA A 128 6.94 -7.12 -7.35
N GLN A 129 7.07 -7.81 -8.49
CA GLN A 129 8.05 -8.86 -8.70
C GLN A 129 9.46 -8.38 -8.39
N SER A 130 9.80 -7.14 -8.75
CA SER A 130 11.11 -6.55 -8.43
C SER A 130 11.36 -6.41 -6.92
N ILE A 131 10.34 -6.12 -6.11
CA ILE A 131 10.46 -6.03 -4.64
C ILE A 131 10.48 -7.42 -4.02
N ALA A 132 9.59 -8.32 -4.46
CA ALA A 132 9.52 -9.69 -3.97
C ALA A 132 10.85 -10.44 -4.20
N GLU A 133 11.39 -10.40 -5.42
CA GLU A 133 12.68 -11.01 -5.75
C GLU A 133 13.82 -10.35 -4.97
N ALA A 134 13.85 -9.01 -4.87
CA ALA A 134 14.88 -8.33 -4.09
C ALA A 134 14.88 -8.75 -2.62
N LYS A 135 13.69 -8.89 -2.02
CA LYS A 135 13.55 -9.38 -0.66
C LYS A 135 14.05 -10.81 -0.52
N GLU A 136 13.71 -11.71 -1.43
CA GLU A 136 14.24 -13.08 -1.42
C GLU A 136 15.77 -13.11 -1.48
N LEU A 137 16.40 -12.24 -2.27
CA LEU A 137 17.86 -12.14 -2.36
C LEU A 137 18.49 -11.57 -1.08
N ILE A 138 17.84 -10.59 -0.44
CA ILE A 138 18.27 -10.05 0.85
C ILE A 138 18.17 -11.12 1.94
N ASP A 139 17.02 -11.78 2.05
CA ASP A 139 16.76 -12.81 3.06
C ASP A 139 17.68 -14.04 2.87
N ALA A 140 18.04 -14.37 1.62
CA ALA A 140 19.01 -15.42 1.30
C ALA A 140 20.49 -15.01 1.49
N GLY A 141 20.77 -13.74 1.84
CA GLY A 141 22.11 -13.23 2.07
C GLY A 141 22.97 -13.08 0.81
N VAL A 142 22.35 -12.99 -0.37
CA VAL A 142 23.06 -12.92 -1.67
C VAL A 142 24.01 -11.73 -1.73
N ILE A 143 23.59 -10.58 -1.19
CA ILE A 143 24.40 -9.36 -1.12
C ILE A 143 25.15 -9.19 0.21
N GLY A 144 25.15 -10.21 1.08
CA GLY A 144 25.66 -10.13 2.45
C GLY A 144 24.77 -9.29 3.38
N GLU A 145 25.35 -8.79 4.46
CA GLU A 145 24.68 -7.90 5.42
C GLU A 145 24.41 -6.51 4.79
N VAL A 146 23.20 -5.98 4.97
CA VAL A 146 22.80 -4.66 4.46
C VAL A 146 23.47 -3.55 5.26
N VAL A 147 24.17 -2.65 4.59
CA VAL A 147 24.91 -1.53 5.19
C VAL A 147 24.18 -0.20 4.99
N SER A 148 23.61 0.01 3.80
CA SER A 148 22.85 1.22 3.53
C SER A 148 21.76 1.04 2.48
N VAL A 149 20.75 1.89 2.56
CA VAL A 149 19.61 1.92 1.63
C VAL A 149 19.30 3.36 1.24
N SER A 150 19.05 3.58 -0.04
CA SER A 150 18.53 4.86 -0.56
C SER A 150 17.24 4.60 -1.32
N ALA A 151 16.15 5.21 -0.87
CA ALA A 151 14.84 5.07 -1.48
C ALA A 151 14.27 6.40 -1.97
N ARG A 152 13.62 6.36 -3.13
CA ARG A 152 12.81 7.45 -3.67
C ARG A 152 11.41 6.93 -3.95
N GLY A 153 10.42 7.60 -3.40
CA GLY A 153 9.02 7.52 -3.82
C GLY A 153 8.62 8.74 -4.61
N ALA A 154 7.66 8.57 -5.50
CA ALA A 154 7.15 9.66 -6.31
C ALA A 154 5.65 9.51 -6.59
N ALA A 155 4.96 10.64 -6.69
CA ALA A 155 3.59 10.74 -7.22
C ALA A 155 3.55 11.70 -8.42
N LEU A 156 2.53 11.55 -9.25
CA LEU A 156 2.37 12.39 -10.44
C LEU A 156 2.01 13.82 -10.03
N VAL A 157 2.64 14.80 -10.68
CA VAL A 157 2.35 16.21 -10.50
C VAL A 157 0.85 16.49 -10.71
N GLY A 158 0.25 17.19 -9.75
CA GLY A 158 -1.17 17.51 -9.74
C GLY A 158 -2.02 16.59 -8.86
N GLU A 159 -1.53 15.41 -8.49
CA GLU A 159 -2.24 14.55 -7.52
C GLU A 159 -2.39 15.23 -6.16
N HIS A 160 -1.40 16.02 -5.76
CA HIS A 160 -1.40 16.80 -4.52
C HIS A 160 -2.51 17.86 -4.45
N LEU A 161 -3.17 18.16 -5.58
CA LEU A 161 -4.34 19.05 -5.66
C LEU A 161 -5.69 18.29 -5.56
N THR A 162 -5.66 16.96 -5.58
CA THR A 162 -6.90 16.17 -5.61
C THR A 162 -7.58 16.11 -4.25
N ALA A 163 -8.90 15.96 -4.23
CA ALA A 163 -9.63 15.72 -3.00
C ALA A 163 -9.23 14.40 -2.31
N HIS A 164 -8.73 13.42 -3.07
CA HIS A 164 -8.29 12.14 -2.54
C HIS A 164 -7.04 12.26 -1.67
N LEU A 165 -6.04 13.07 -2.08
CA LEU A 165 -4.84 13.31 -1.28
C LEU A 165 -5.03 14.37 -0.18
N ASN A 166 -6.21 15.00 -0.10
CA ASN A 166 -6.50 16.09 0.82
C ASN A 166 -7.75 15.83 1.66
N GLN A 167 -8.07 14.58 1.96
CA GLN A 167 -9.27 14.29 2.77
C GLN A 167 -9.11 14.91 4.17
N PRO A 168 -10.16 15.52 4.75
CA PRO A 168 -10.05 16.17 6.06
C PRO A 168 -9.66 15.23 7.21
N ALA A 169 -10.05 13.95 7.12
CA ALA A 169 -9.79 12.95 8.14
C ALA A 169 -8.36 12.38 8.10
N ASP A 170 -7.61 12.64 7.03
CA ASP A 170 -6.24 12.19 6.94
C ASP A 170 -5.31 13.06 7.80
N MET A 171 -4.36 12.42 8.49
CA MET A 171 -3.33 13.11 9.25
C MET A 171 -2.33 13.86 8.36
N GLY A 172 -2.22 13.47 7.09
CA GLY A 172 -1.32 14.07 6.11
C GLY A 172 -1.87 14.01 4.69
N GLY A 173 -1.08 14.53 3.76
CA GLY A 173 -1.29 14.54 2.32
C GLY A 173 -0.47 13.47 1.59
N ALA A 174 0.33 13.89 0.63
CA ALA A 174 0.94 12.98 -0.35
C ALA A 174 1.92 11.98 0.29
N LEU A 175 2.64 12.38 1.35
CA LEU A 175 3.52 11.46 2.08
C LEU A 175 2.70 10.33 2.75
N TRP A 176 1.57 10.69 3.35
CA TRP A 176 0.68 9.74 4.01
C TRP A 176 -0.03 8.82 3.01
N ILE A 177 -0.60 9.37 1.94
CA ILE A 177 -1.48 8.62 1.04
C ILE A 177 -0.72 7.89 -0.07
N ILE A 178 0.38 8.43 -0.57
CA ILE A 178 1.17 7.82 -1.66
C ILE A 178 2.54 7.35 -1.15
N GLY A 179 3.23 8.17 -0.36
CA GLY A 179 4.54 7.83 0.21
C GLY A 179 4.51 6.56 1.06
N CYS A 180 3.36 6.23 1.65
CA CYS A 180 3.15 4.99 2.40
C CYS A 180 3.48 3.72 1.60
N HIS A 181 3.31 3.70 0.27
CA HIS A 181 3.67 2.52 -0.54
C HIS A 181 5.17 2.17 -0.47
N MET A 182 6.02 3.20 -0.51
CA MET A 182 7.46 3.00 -0.45
C MET A 182 7.93 2.75 0.98
N LEU A 183 7.33 3.44 1.96
CA LEU A 183 7.59 3.17 3.37
C LEU A 183 7.19 1.73 3.75
N ASP A 184 6.05 1.27 3.27
CA ASP A 184 5.57 -0.11 3.40
C ASP A 184 6.57 -1.11 2.83
N SER A 185 7.08 -0.85 1.62
CA SER A 185 8.10 -1.70 1.00
C SER A 185 9.41 -1.75 1.82
N LEU A 186 9.81 -0.63 2.43
CA LEU A 186 10.96 -0.57 3.31
C LEU A 186 10.72 -1.33 4.62
N VAL A 187 9.55 -1.17 5.25
CA VAL A 187 9.14 -1.92 6.45
C VAL A 187 9.12 -3.42 6.15
N HIS A 188 8.57 -3.82 5.01
CA HIS A 188 8.51 -5.22 4.58
C HIS A 188 9.90 -5.86 4.41
N MET A 189 10.88 -5.11 3.91
CA MET A 189 12.24 -5.61 3.69
C MET A 189 13.13 -5.52 4.93
N PHE A 190 12.97 -4.49 5.76
CA PHE A 190 13.96 -4.12 6.79
C PHE A 190 13.41 -3.97 8.20
N GLY A 191 12.09 -4.11 8.39
CA GLY A 191 11.40 -3.76 9.63
C GLY A 191 11.21 -2.25 9.80
N ALA A 192 10.63 -1.84 10.93
CA ALA A 192 10.52 -0.42 11.27
C ALA A 192 11.87 0.14 11.77
N PRO A 193 12.19 1.42 11.48
CA PRO A 193 13.31 2.11 12.13
C PRO A 193 12.97 2.45 13.59
N ASP A 194 14.00 2.68 14.40
CA ASP A 194 13.83 3.10 15.81
C ASP A 194 13.38 4.56 15.88
N THR A 195 13.99 5.42 15.08
CA THR A 195 13.68 6.86 15.03
C THR A 195 13.71 7.40 13.61
N VAL A 196 13.17 8.61 13.42
CA VAL A 196 13.26 9.35 12.16
C VAL A 196 13.71 10.80 12.35
N ASN A 197 14.38 11.34 11.36
CA ASN A 197 14.53 12.79 11.16
C ASN A 197 13.91 13.15 9.82
N ALA A 198 13.00 14.11 9.78
CA ALA A 198 12.29 14.45 8.55
C ALA A 198 12.21 15.95 8.32
N ARG A 199 12.34 16.33 7.06
CA ARG A 199 11.84 17.61 6.54
C ARG A 199 10.66 17.33 5.64
N VAL A 200 9.52 17.93 5.93
CA VAL A 200 8.26 17.75 5.21
C VAL A 200 7.83 19.10 4.65
N HIS A 201 7.47 19.15 3.37
CA HIS A 201 7.24 20.40 2.67
C HIS A 201 5.97 20.38 1.83
N LYS A 202 5.36 21.56 1.73
CA LYS A 202 4.30 21.90 0.78
C LYS A 202 4.86 22.96 -0.16
N SER A 203 4.98 22.66 -1.44
CA SER A 203 5.51 23.59 -2.43
C SER A 203 4.59 24.78 -2.64
N GLY A 204 5.02 25.97 -2.21
CA GLY A 204 4.29 27.22 -2.50
C GLY A 204 4.26 27.62 -3.98
N ARG A 205 4.88 26.84 -4.88
CA ARG A 205 4.87 27.08 -6.34
C ARG A 205 3.90 26.18 -7.10
N LEU A 206 3.63 24.98 -6.58
CA LEU A 206 2.84 23.96 -7.26
C LEU A 206 1.56 23.59 -6.50
N SER A 207 1.51 23.86 -5.20
CA SER A 207 0.37 23.58 -4.32
C SER A 207 -0.44 24.84 -4.02
N ASP A 208 -1.72 24.67 -3.68
CA ASP A 208 -2.65 25.75 -3.34
C ASP A 208 -3.18 25.63 -1.90
N GLU A 209 -4.15 26.47 -1.50
CA GLU A 209 -4.71 26.46 -0.14
C GLU A 209 -5.40 25.15 0.24
N SER A 210 -5.91 24.39 -0.74
CA SER A 210 -6.56 23.10 -0.51
C SER A 210 -5.58 21.96 -0.30
N SER A 211 -4.31 22.15 -0.71
CA SER A 211 -3.29 21.12 -0.67
C SER A 211 -2.66 20.97 0.72
N ARG A 212 -2.27 19.74 1.07
CA ARG A 212 -1.40 19.39 2.20
C ARG A 212 0.06 19.34 1.77
N GLU A 213 0.92 18.64 2.51
CA GLU A 213 2.31 18.43 2.11
C GLU A 213 2.42 17.56 0.84
N ASP A 214 3.45 17.83 0.05
CA ASP A 214 3.67 17.22 -1.26
C ASP A 214 5.07 16.64 -1.45
N SER A 215 5.96 16.82 -0.47
CA SER A 215 7.33 16.32 -0.53
C SER A 215 7.93 16.08 0.85
N ALA A 216 8.88 15.16 0.94
CA ALA A 216 9.59 14.86 2.18
C ALA A 216 11.02 14.35 1.93
N ALA A 217 11.92 14.67 2.86
CA ALA A 217 13.25 14.06 2.98
C ALA A 217 13.39 13.48 4.39
N VAL A 218 13.70 12.19 4.49
CA VAL A 218 13.62 11.40 5.72
C VAL A 218 14.89 10.58 5.90
N LEU A 219 15.48 10.66 7.09
CA LEU A 219 16.44 9.68 7.60
C LEU A 219 15.66 8.67 8.44
N LEU A 220 15.73 7.39 8.06
CA LEU A 220 15.14 6.29 8.81
C LEU A 220 16.28 5.64 9.60
N ASN A 221 16.29 5.81 10.92
CA ASN A 221 17.43 5.42 11.74
C ASN A 221 17.24 4.00 12.27
N TYR A 222 18.07 3.09 11.78
CA TYR A 222 18.21 1.72 12.28
C TYR A 222 19.52 1.61 13.07
N PRO A 223 19.64 0.65 14.00
CA PRO A 223 20.84 0.50 14.82
C PRO A 223 22.08 0.03 14.02
N ASP A 224 21.86 -0.60 12.87
CA ASP A 224 22.87 -1.38 12.13
C ASP A 224 23.07 -0.93 10.67
N LYS A 225 22.25 0.00 10.15
CA LYS A 225 22.29 0.43 8.74
C LYS A 225 21.84 1.87 8.55
N SER A 226 22.35 2.52 7.51
CA SER A 226 21.98 3.88 7.14
C SER A 226 20.90 3.88 6.05
N VAL A 227 19.71 4.41 6.35
CA VAL A 227 18.59 4.40 5.40
C VAL A 227 18.07 5.80 5.16
N THR A 228 17.97 6.18 3.88
CA THR A 228 17.36 7.45 3.46
C THR A 228 16.14 7.20 2.60
N PHE A 229 15.11 8.01 2.82
CA PHE A 229 13.89 8.02 2.02
C PHE A 229 13.56 9.44 1.58
N SER A 230 13.24 9.60 0.30
CA SER A 230 12.76 10.85 -0.26
C SER A 230 11.42 10.60 -0.94
N PHE A 231 10.49 11.53 -0.77
CA PHE A 231 9.20 11.50 -1.45
C PHE A 231 8.95 12.82 -2.18
N ASP A 232 8.44 12.75 -3.40
CA ASP A 232 8.19 13.91 -4.26
C ASP A 232 6.90 13.73 -5.06
N GLY A 233 5.92 14.59 -4.83
CA GLY A 233 4.63 14.59 -5.52
C GLY A 233 4.59 15.40 -6.82
N HIS A 234 5.75 15.82 -7.35
CA HIS A 234 5.85 16.69 -8.53
C HIS A 234 6.49 15.98 -9.72
N ASP A 235 6.43 14.65 -9.76
CA ASP A 235 6.98 13.89 -10.88
C ASP A 235 6.17 14.10 -12.15
N HIS A 236 6.85 14.17 -13.29
CA HIS A 236 6.20 14.28 -14.61
C HIS A 236 6.01 12.93 -15.30
N LEU A 237 6.60 11.86 -14.74
CA LEU A 237 6.43 10.50 -15.22
C LEU A 237 5.17 9.85 -14.64
N GLU A 238 4.68 8.76 -15.23
CA GLU A 238 3.53 8.05 -14.66
C GLU A 238 3.89 7.46 -13.28
N TRP A 239 2.84 7.13 -12.52
CA TRP A 239 2.97 6.74 -11.12
C TRP A 239 4.03 5.66 -10.90
N PHE A 240 4.96 5.92 -9.95
CA PHE A 240 6.12 5.11 -9.59
C PHE A 240 7.25 4.98 -10.62
N GLU A 241 7.20 5.65 -11.78
CA GLU A 241 8.24 5.48 -12.81
C GLU A 241 9.65 5.92 -12.36
N SER A 242 9.75 6.98 -11.55
CA SER A 242 11.03 7.38 -10.92
C SER A 242 11.27 6.75 -9.55
N SER A 243 10.33 5.96 -9.04
CA SER A 243 10.46 5.33 -7.72
C SER A 243 11.45 4.18 -7.78
N ARG A 244 12.37 4.17 -6.82
CA ARG A 244 13.49 3.23 -6.79
C ARG A 244 14.02 3.00 -5.38
N ILE A 245 14.61 1.82 -5.17
CA ILE A 245 15.31 1.46 -3.95
C ILE A 245 16.68 0.91 -4.33
N CYS A 246 17.75 1.50 -3.79
CA CYS A 246 19.11 1.00 -3.90
C CYS A 246 19.51 0.41 -2.54
N VAL A 247 19.96 -0.84 -2.53
CA VAL A 247 20.38 -1.57 -1.33
C VAL A 247 21.86 -1.91 -1.49
N TYR A 248 22.68 -1.53 -0.52
CA TYR A 248 24.12 -1.81 -0.51
C TYR A 248 24.42 -2.78 0.62
N GLY A 249 24.97 -3.94 0.28
CA GLY A 249 25.41 -4.95 1.23
C GLY A 249 26.91 -5.15 1.21
N THR A 250 27.41 -5.93 2.17
CA THR A 250 28.85 -6.24 2.31
C THR A 250 29.41 -7.11 1.18
N GLY A 251 28.56 -7.78 0.42
CA GLY A 251 28.94 -8.66 -0.70
C GLY A 251 28.32 -8.31 -2.04
N GLY A 252 27.57 -7.21 -2.13
CA GLY A 252 26.84 -6.88 -3.34
C GLY A 252 25.91 -5.67 -3.19
N MET A 253 25.13 -5.40 -4.23
CA MET A 253 24.10 -4.37 -4.18
C MET A 253 22.93 -4.68 -5.10
N LEU A 254 21.77 -4.08 -4.81
CA LEU A 254 20.55 -4.17 -5.59
C LEU A 254 20.11 -2.78 -6.06
N GLU A 255 19.63 -2.68 -7.29
CA GLU A 255 18.85 -1.54 -7.78
C GLU A 255 17.46 -2.03 -8.18
N ILE A 256 16.44 -1.54 -7.47
CA ILE A 256 15.06 -1.99 -7.58
C ILE A 256 14.24 -0.84 -8.16
N GLY A 257 13.57 -1.07 -9.29
CA GLY A 257 12.59 -0.18 -9.92
C GLY A 257 11.18 -0.71 -9.74
N ILE A 258 10.22 0.17 -9.45
CA ILE A 258 8.82 -0.19 -9.19
C ILE A 258 8.01 -0.22 -10.49
N LEU A 259 8.17 0.78 -11.35
CA LEU A 259 7.55 0.82 -12.67
C LEU A 259 8.52 1.47 -13.69
N PRO A 260 8.68 0.95 -14.91
CA PRO A 260 8.64 -0.50 -15.18
C PRO A 260 9.38 -1.28 -14.09
N GLN A 261 8.91 -2.49 -13.77
CA GLN A 261 9.60 -3.31 -12.79
C GLN A 261 11.00 -3.66 -13.30
N LYS A 262 12.00 -3.41 -12.48
CA LYS A 262 13.41 -3.65 -12.80
C LYS A 262 14.14 -4.14 -11.56
N LEU A 263 15.04 -5.09 -11.76
CA LEU A 263 15.97 -5.52 -10.73
C LEU A 263 17.36 -5.65 -11.35
N ARG A 264 18.35 -4.98 -10.76
CA ARG A 264 19.77 -5.19 -11.04
C ARG A 264 20.42 -5.72 -9.79
N VAL A 265 21.21 -6.76 -9.96
CA VAL A 265 21.93 -7.45 -8.89
C VAL A 265 23.41 -7.40 -9.23
N TYR A 266 24.20 -6.89 -8.30
CA TYR A 266 25.65 -7.01 -8.34
C TYR A 266 26.12 -7.86 -7.16
N VAL A 267 26.99 -8.83 -7.44
CA VAL A 267 27.73 -9.57 -6.40
C VAL A 267 29.23 -9.47 -6.69
N ASP A 268 30.02 -9.31 -5.63
CA ASP A 268 31.48 -9.11 -5.71
C ASP A 268 32.26 -10.39 -6.08
N GLN A 269 31.69 -11.55 -5.76
CA GLN A 269 32.21 -12.88 -6.02
C GLN A 269 31.06 -13.86 -6.26
N ASP A 270 31.37 -15.07 -6.74
CA ASP A 270 30.36 -16.10 -6.93
C ASP A 270 29.71 -16.49 -5.59
N ARG A 271 28.39 -16.32 -5.46
CA ARG A 271 27.63 -16.52 -4.21
C ARG A 271 26.20 -16.98 -4.51
N ALA A 272 25.71 -17.98 -3.78
CA ALA A 272 24.31 -18.42 -3.82
C ALA A 272 23.75 -18.65 -5.25
N GLY A 273 24.58 -19.19 -6.16
CA GLY A 273 24.20 -19.43 -7.56
C GLY A 273 24.34 -18.22 -8.50
N TRP A 274 24.72 -17.05 -7.99
CA TRP A 274 25.04 -15.86 -8.77
C TRP A 274 26.53 -15.80 -9.09
N ARG A 275 26.85 -15.36 -10.31
CA ARG A 275 28.24 -15.11 -10.73
C ARG A 275 28.65 -13.68 -10.40
N ALA A 276 29.93 -13.51 -10.06
CA ALA A 276 30.52 -12.19 -9.86
C ALA A 276 30.19 -11.23 -11.01
N GLY A 277 29.79 -10.01 -10.67
CA GLY A 277 29.38 -8.97 -11.62
C GLY A 277 27.89 -8.68 -11.62
N TRP A 278 27.43 -8.03 -12.69
CA TRP A 278 26.06 -7.57 -12.83
C TRP A 278 25.17 -8.61 -13.53
N THR A 279 23.97 -8.76 -13.01
CA THR A 279 22.83 -9.38 -13.68
C THR A 279 21.65 -8.43 -13.58
N GLU A 280 20.84 -8.32 -14.63
CA GLU A 280 19.65 -7.48 -14.60
C GLU A 280 18.50 -8.08 -15.41
N TRP A 281 17.29 -7.75 -14.99
CA TRP A 281 16.11 -7.87 -15.81
C TRP A 281 15.28 -6.59 -15.72
N THR A 282 14.51 -6.31 -16.75
CA THR A 282 13.58 -5.20 -16.80
C THR A 282 12.34 -5.64 -17.54
N GLN A 283 11.19 -5.34 -16.98
CA GLN A 283 9.91 -5.60 -17.60
C GLN A 283 9.86 -4.89 -18.96
N SER A 284 9.75 -5.67 -20.04
CA SER A 284 9.82 -5.13 -21.40
C SER A 284 8.54 -4.38 -21.80
N TYR A 285 7.42 -4.63 -21.12
CA TYR A 285 6.15 -3.95 -21.32
C TYR A 285 5.34 -3.95 -20.02
N PHE A 286 4.74 -2.82 -19.70
CA PHE A 286 3.75 -2.68 -18.63
C PHE A 286 2.56 -1.85 -19.11
N THR A 287 1.37 -2.19 -18.63
CA THR A 287 0.21 -1.31 -18.78
C THR A 287 0.43 -0.08 -17.90
N PRO A 288 0.18 1.15 -18.38
CA PRO A 288 0.19 2.33 -17.50
C PRO A 288 -0.75 2.15 -16.31
N PRO A 289 -0.46 2.77 -15.15
CA PRO A 289 -1.24 2.58 -13.93
C PRO A 289 -2.73 2.84 -14.14
N PHE A 290 -3.08 3.94 -14.81
CA PHE A 290 -4.47 4.32 -15.10
C PHE A 290 -4.95 3.85 -16.48
N ALA A 291 -6.23 3.49 -16.58
CA ALA A 291 -6.89 3.23 -17.85
C ALA A 291 -6.92 4.53 -18.67
N ARG A 292 -6.41 4.47 -19.91
CA ARG A 292 -6.13 5.65 -20.75
C ARG A 292 -7.39 6.40 -21.18
N THR A 293 -7.88 7.29 -20.33
CA THR A 293 -8.64 8.49 -20.72
C THR A 293 -8.15 9.66 -19.85
N GLU A 294 -8.05 10.87 -20.43
CA GLU A 294 -7.70 12.09 -19.67
C GLU A 294 -8.68 12.35 -18.52
N LEU A 295 -9.93 11.91 -18.69
CA LEU A 295 -10.99 12.02 -17.69
C LEU A 295 -10.78 11.10 -16.47
N ASN A 296 -10.09 9.97 -16.64
CA ASN A 296 -9.99 8.94 -15.60
C ASN A 296 -8.86 9.20 -14.59
N LYS A 297 -7.78 9.90 -14.96
CA LYS A 297 -6.55 9.97 -14.13
C LYS A 297 -6.80 10.49 -12.71
N PHE A 298 -7.67 11.49 -12.57
CA PHE A 298 -8.02 12.09 -11.27
C PHE A 298 -9.53 12.16 -11.05
N SER A 299 -10.30 11.31 -11.75
CA SER A 299 -11.72 11.16 -11.43
C SER A 299 -11.89 10.59 -10.03
N GLU A 300 -13.04 10.84 -9.43
CA GLU A 300 -13.38 10.28 -8.13
C GLU A 300 -13.78 8.77 -8.21
N LEU A 301 -13.83 8.15 -9.40
CA LEU A 301 -13.94 6.69 -9.61
C LEU A 301 -12.96 6.26 -10.72
N PRO A 302 -11.65 6.42 -10.49
CA PRO A 302 -10.67 6.12 -11.52
C PRO A 302 -10.58 4.61 -11.73
N GLU A 303 -10.26 4.22 -12.96
CA GLU A 303 -10.05 2.83 -13.30
C GLU A 303 -8.56 2.58 -13.53
N LEU A 304 -7.99 1.62 -12.81
CA LEU A 304 -6.60 1.22 -13.02
C LEU A 304 -6.47 0.30 -14.24
N GLY A 305 -5.55 0.60 -15.14
CA GLY A 305 -5.22 -0.28 -16.26
C GLY A 305 -4.29 -1.41 -15.85
N ASN A 306 -3.34 -1.12 -14.95
CA ASN A 306 -2.38 -2.10 -14.47
C ASN A 306 -2.85 -2.76 -13.17
N ILE A 307 -3.21 -4.03 -13.25
CA ILE A 307 -3.63 -4.82 -12.09
C ILE A 307 -2.61 -5.90 -11.67
N SER A 308 -1.39 -5.85 -12.22
CA SER A 308 -0.36 -6.90 -12.03
C SER A 308 -0.03 -7.17 -10.55
N ASN A 309 0.12 -6.11 -9.74
CA ASN A 309 0.40 -6.25 -8.31
C ASN A 309 -0.83 -6.65 -7.48
N PHE A 310 -2.04 -6.43 -7.99
CA PHE A 310 -3.29 -6.79 -7.30
C PHE A 310 -3.58 -8.30 -7.41
N HIS A 311 -3.04 -8.97 -8.43
CA HIS A 311 -3.17 -10.42 -8.59
C HIS A 311 -2.51 -11.20 -7.44
N PRO A 312 -1.22 -11.03 -7.13
CA PRO A 312 -0.61 -11.68 -5.98
C PRO A 312 -1.21 -11.18 -4.66
N GLU A 313 -1.64 -9.92 -4.58
CA GLU A 313 -2.26 -9.35 -3.38
C GLU A 313 -3.56 -10.07 -3.00
N MET A 314 -4.49 -10.17 -3.95
CA MET A 314 -5.79 -10.80 -3.72
C MET A 314 -5.67 -12.31 -3.61
N ARG A 315 -4.73 -12.93 -4.33
CA ARG A 315 -4.41 -14.35 -4.17
C ARG A 315 -3.88 -14.65 -2.78
N GLY A 316 -2.94 -13.85 -2.27
CA GLY A 316 -2.41 -14.01 -0.91
C GLY A 316 -3.48 -13.87 0.17
N TRP A 317 -4.40 -12.90 0.03
CA TRP A 317 -5.52 -12.75 0.95
C TRP A 317 -6.47 -13.97 0.92
N VAL A 318 -6.80 -14.46 -0.28
CA VAL A 318 -7.63 -15.65 -0.47
C VAL A 318 -6.95 -16.91 0.09
N ASP A 319 -5.65 -17.08 -0.13
CA ASP A 319 -4.88 -18.21 0.39
C ASP A 319 -4.81 -18.15 1.92
N SER A 320 -4.69 -16.96 2.50
CA SER A 320 -4.77 -16.74 3.96
C SER A 320 -6.12 -17.22 4.51
N ILE A 321 -7.23 -16.85 3.86
CA ILE A 321 -8.59 -17.26 4.27
C ILE A 321 -8.77 -18.79 4.13
N ARG A 322 -8.31 -19.38 3.02
CA ARG A 322 -8.55 -20.80 2.72
C ARG A 322 -7.66 -21.75 3.51
N THR A 323 -6.42 -21.36 3.76
CA THR A 323 -5.37 -22.29 4.21
C THR A 323 -4.71 -21.85 5.50
N GLY A 324 -4.95 -20.62 5.97
CA GLY A 324 -4.20 -20.03 7.09
C GLY A 324 -2.78 -19.64 6.71
N ALA A 325 -2.50 -19.41 5.41
CA ALA A 325 -1.23 -18.84 4.96
C ALA A 325 -0.98 -17.48 5.64
N PRO A 326 0.29 -17.07 5.82
CA PRO A 326 0.60 -15.74 6.36
C PRO A 326 -0.01 -14.62 5.52
N VAL A 327 -0.56 -13.61 6.19
CA VAL A 327 -1.10 -12.41 5.55
C VAL A 327 0.03 -11.63 4.87
N VAL A 328 -0.15 -11.31 3.58
CA VAL A 328 0.91 -10.67 2.77
C VAL A 328 1.19 -9.21 3.17
N ALA A 329 0.19 -8.53 3.72
CA ALA A 329 0.26 -7.15 4.20
C ALA A 329 -0.50 -7.03 5.53
N PRO A 330 0.11 -7.45 6.66
CA PRO A 330 -0.53 -7.47 7.96
C PRO A 330 -0.77 -6.06 8.51
N VAL A 331 -1.77 -5.92 9.40
CA VAL A 331 -2.10 -4.63 10.05
C VAL A 331 -0.91 -4.06 10.82
N ALA A 332 -0.05 -4.91 11.40
CA ALA A 332 1.15 -4.49 12.13
C ALA A 332 2.14 -3.69 11.25
N ASP A 333 2.30 -4.07 9.98
CA ASP A 333 3.16 -3.33 9.05
C ASP A 333 2.55 -1.97 8.72
N ALA A 334 1.24 -1.94 8.48
CA ALA A 334 0.51 -0.70 8.22
C ALA A 334 0.57 0.28 9.40
N LEU A 335 0.45 -0.23 10.63
CA LEU A 335 0.62 0.55 11.85
C LEU A 335 2.05 1.10 11.96
N SER A 336 3.06 0.30 11.62
CA SER A 336 4.46 0.76 11.58
C SER A 336 4.64 1.90 10.58
N VAL A 337 4.07 1.78 9.38
CA VAL A 337 4.07 2.86 8.37
C VAL A 337 3.38 4.12 8.88
N ALA A 338 2.21 3.98 9.52
CA ALA A 338 1.49 5.11 10.09
C ALA A 338 2.32 5.85 11.16
N ARG A 339 2.97 5.10 12.07
CA ARG A 339 3.83 5.67 13.09
C ARG A 339 5.08 6.35 12.52
N ILE A 340 5.68 5.80 11.47
CA ILE A 340 6.80 6.44 10.75
C ILE A 340 6.35 7.79 10.17
N VAL A 341 5.18 7.84 9.53
CA VAL A 341 4.65 9.07 8.92
C VAL A 341 4.30 10.11 10.00
N ASP A 342 3.63 9.70 11.08
CA ASP A 342 3.36 10.59 12.22
C ASP A 342 4.66 11.17 12.82
N ALA A 343 5.67 10.31 13.03
CA ALA A 343 6.98 10.74 13.51
C ALA A 343 7.67 11.72 12.55
N CYS A 344 7.47 11.58 11.23
CA CYS A 344 7.95 12.56 10.24
C CYS A 344 7.28 13.93 10.43
N TYR A 345 5.97 13.98 10.66
CA TYR A 345 5.26 15.25 10.91
C TYR A 345 5.63 15.88 12.24
N ARG A 346 5.85 15.07 13.28
CA ARG A 346 6.40 15.54 14.57
C ARG A 346 7.81 16.10 14.39
N SER A 347 8.64 15.44 13.59
CA SER A 347 10.01 15.88 13.30
C SER A 347 10.03 17.23 12.56
N GLU A 348 9.17 17.43 11.56
CA GLU A 348 9.08 18.72 10.85
C GLU A 348 8.69 19.86 11.80
N LYS A 349 7.73 19.64 12.71
CA LYS A 349 7.32 20.65 13.71
C LYS A 349 8.50 21.10 14.60
N GLU A 350 9.44 20.18 14.85
CA GLU A 350 10.66 20.42 15.61
C GLU A 350 11.90 20.62 14.71
N GLN A 351 11.70 21.12 13.48
CA GLN A 351 12.74 21.52 12.54
C GLN A 351 13.74 20.40 12.16
N GLY A 352 13.26 19.15 12.10
CA GLY A 352 14.05 17.97 11.74
C GLY A 352 14.70 17.26 12.92
N ALA A 353 14.27 17.53 14.15
CA ALA A 353 14.70 16.79 15.33
C ALA A 353 14.37 15.28 15.22
N SER A 354 15.15 14.45 15.90
CA SER A 354 14.91 13.00 15.92
C SER A 354 13.63 12.68 16.70
N MET A 355 12.78 11.85 16.11
CA MET A 355 11.51 11.39 16.71
C MET A 355 11.49 9.88 16.79
N GLU A 356 11.16 9.36 17.97
CA GLU A 356 10.90 7.93 18.17
C GLU A 356 9.74 7.45 17.29
N VAL A 357 9.92 6.29 16.67
CA VAL A 357 8.83 5.53 16.07
C VAL A 357 8.31 4.59 17.14
N GLU A 358 7.13 4.89 17.67
CA GLU A 358 6.57 4.11 18.77
C GLU A 358 6.49 2.61 18.38
N THR A 359 7.16 1.74 19.13
CA THR A 359 7.01 0.28 18.94
C THR A 359 5.79 -0.22 19.72
N ALA A 360 5.17 -1.29 19.24
CA ALA A 360 3.98 -1.89 19.85
C ALA A 360 4.27 -2.48 21.25
#